data_AF-A0A0N0K4A2-F1
#
_entry.id   AF-A0A0N0K4A2-F1
#
_cell.length_a   1.000
_cell.length_b   1.000
_cell.length_c   1.000
_cell.angle_alpha   90.00
_cell.angle_beta   90.00
_cell.angle_gamma   90.00
#
_symmetry.space_group_name_H-M   'P 1'
#
loop_
_entity.id
_entity.type
_entity.pdbx_description
1 polymer ?
#
loop_
_entity_poly.entity_id
_entity_poly.type
_entity_poly.pdbx_seq_one_letter_code
_entity_poly.pdbx_strand_id
1 'polypeptide(L)'
;MTDPIEAAIFARLADRDAGKSICPSEVARELQPEQWQRMMPKVRGVALGLMRQGRLTITKKGKAVDPNAFKGIIRLRLPTEAETAAALAARPPASENDDD
;
A
#
# COMPACT_ATOMS: atom_id res chain seq x y z
N MET A 1 15.70 6.44 -4.56
CA MET A 1 15.85 5.40 -3.49
C MET A 1 14.49 4.89 -2.98
N THR A 2 14.14 3.61 -3.17
CA THR A 2 12.85 3.04 -2.73
C THR A 2 12.67 3.06 -1.20
N ASP A 3 11.53 3.54 -0.73
CA ASP A 3 11.21 3.60 0.70
C ASP A 3 11.23 2.17 1.30
N PRO A 4 11.94 1.92 2.42
CA PRO A 4 12.06 0.56 2.98
C PRO A 4 10.70 -0.05 3.33
N ILE A 5 9.72 0.81 3.62
CA ILE A 5 8.33 0.41 3.86
C ILE A 5 7.67 -0.13 2.59
N GLU A 6 7.88 0.53 1.46
CA GLU A 6 7.36 0.08 0.17
C GLU A 6 7.90 -1.31 -0.16
N ALA A 7 9.22 -1.49 -0.04
CA ALA A 7 9.88 -2.77 -0.28
C ALA A 7 9.31 -3.88 0.63
N ALA A 8 9.12 -3.61 1.92
CA ALA A 8 8.54 -4.56 2.85
C ALA A 8 7.07 -4.90 2.52
N ILE A 9 6.27 -3.93 2.07
CA ILE A 9 4.89 -4.18 1.62
C ILE A 9 4.90 -5.16 0.44
N PHE A 10 5.70 -4.89 -0.60
CA PHE A 10 5.75 -5.75 -1.78
C PHE A 10 6.36 -7.12 -1.50
N ALA A 11 7.40 -7.21 -0.66
CA ALA A 11 7.97 -8.47 -0.23
C ALA A 11 6.92 -9.35 0.47
N ARG A 12 6.14 -8.77 1.39
CA ARG A 12 5.03 -9.46 2.08
C ARG A 12 3.90 -9.86 1.15
N LEU A 13 3.59 -9.02 0.16
CA LEU A 13 2.57 -9.34 -0.83
C LEU A 13 3.04 -10.42 -1.80
N ALA A 14 4.34 -10.47 -2.13
CA ALA A 14 4.95 -11.49 -2.97
C ALA A 14 5.06 -12.84 -2.26
N ASP A 15 5.32 -12.84 -0.95
CA ASP A 15 5.31 -14.05 -0.10
C ASP A 15 3.90 -14.64 0.05
N ARG A 16 2.86 -13.84 -0.17
CA ARG A 16 1.46 -14.26 -0.09
C ARG A 16 0.92 -14.61 -1.48
N ASP A 17 0.08 -15.65 -1.57
CA ASP A 17 -0.62 -15.98 -2.82
C ASP A 17 -1.31 -14.77 -3.45
N ALA A 18 -1.35 -14.76 -4.79
CA ALA A 18 -2.07 -13.79 -5.59
C ALA A 18 -3.52 -13.62 -5.06
N GLY A 19 -3.84 -12.41 -4.62
CA GLY A 19 -5.17 -12.07 -4.08
C GLY A 19 -5.28 -12.11 -2.54
N LYS A 20 -4.28 -12.62 -1.82
CA LYS A 20 -4.24 -12.49 -0.36
C LYS A 20 -3.91 -11.04 0.02
N SER A 21 -4.43 -10.65 1.18
CA SER A 21 -4.21 -9.32 1.73
C SER A 21 -3.36 -9.40 3.00
N ILE A 22 -2.55 -8.39 3.24
CA ILE A 22 -1.72 -8.24 4.43
C ILE A 22 -2.23 -7.12 5.33
N CYS A 23 -1.86 -7.19 6.61
CA CYS A 23 -2.15 -6.13 7.57
C CYS A 23 -0.97 -5.13 7.61
N PRO A 24 -1.23 -3.82 7.74
CA PRO A 24 -0.16 -2.82 7.86
C PRO A 24 0.72 -3.04 9.11
N SER A 25 0.19 -3.70 10.14
CA SER A 25 0.94 -4.09 11.33
C SER A 25 1.99 -5.17 11.04
N GLU A 26 1.78 -6.06 10.09
CA GLU A 26 2.77 -7.08 9.72
C GLU A 26 3.99 -6.45 9.05
N VAL A 27 3.77 -5.48 8.16
CA VAL A 27 4.84 -4.66 7.55
C VAL A 27 5.59 -3.88 8.62
N ALA A 28 4.85 -3.24 9.53
CA ALA A 28 5.47 -2.48 10.62
C ALA A 28 6.31 -3.37 11.55
N ARG A 29 5.85 -4.60 11.83
CA ARG A 29 6.57 -5.57 12.66
C ARG A 29 7.79 -6.15 11.97
N GLU A 30 7.77 -6.27 10.65
CA GLU A 30 8.94 -6.69 9.87
C GLU A 30 10.06 -5.65 9.93
N LEU A 31 9.70 -4.38 9.83
CA LEU A 31 10.67 -3.28 9.89
C LEU A 31 11.14 -3.03 11.33
N GLN A 32 10.20 -2.93 12.27
CA GLN A 32 10.49 -2.66 13.67
C GLN A 32 9.52 -3.43 14.58
N PRO A 33 9.85 -4.66 15.00
CA PRO A 33 8.97 -5.48 15.83
C PRO A 33 8.71 -4.86 17.22
N GLU A 34 9.65 -4.10 17.77
CA GLU A 34 9.51 -3.45 19.08
C GLU A 34 8.77 -2.10 19.03
N GLN A 35 8.91 -1.35 17.93
CA GLN A 35 8.29 -0.02 17.75
C GLN A 35 7.28 0.02 16.60
N TRP A 36 6.66 -1.12 16.28
CA TRP A 36 5.73 -1.26 15.16
C TRP A 36 4.55 -0.26 15.24
N GLN A 37 4.09 0.09 16.44
CA GLN A 37 3.05 1.10 16.65
C GLN A 37 3.46 2.48 16.16
N ARG A 38 4.74 2.83 16.30
CA ARG A 38 5.33 4.09 15.85
C ARG A 38 5.58 4.11 14.34
N MET A 39 5.78 2.93 13.75
CA MET A 39 5.89 2.74 12.31
C MET A 39 4.53 2.77 11.60
N MET A 40 3.42 2.42 12.29
CA MET A 40 2.07 2.46 11.72
C MET A 40 1.81 3.72 10.88
N PRO A 41 1.91 4.98 11.39
CA PRO A 41 1.65 6.19 10.62
C PRO A 41 2.50 6.30 9.35
N LYS A 42 3.78 5.88 9.40
CA LYS A 42 4.65 5.85 8.21
C LYS A 42 4.17 4.81 7.20
N VAL A 43 3.85 3.60 7.64
CA VAL A 43 3.28 2.54 6.79
C VAL A 43 1.96 3.01 6.16
N ARG A 44 1.12 3.74 6.91
CA ARG A 44 -0.09 4.36 6.37
C ARG A 44 0.22 5.32 5.23
N GLY A 45 1.17 6.24 5.45
CA GLY A 45 1.55 7.25 4.46
C GLY A 45 2.06 6.64 3.16
N VAL A 46 2.95 5.65 3.25
CA VAL A 46 3.49 4.94 2.08
C VAL A 46 2.41 4.14 1.36
N ALA A 47 1.58 3.39 2.10
CA ALA A 47 0.45 2.66 1.51
C ALA A 47 -0.54 3.58 0.79
N LEU A 48 -0.80 4.76 1.33
CA LEU A 48 -1.65 5.78 0.71
C LEU A 48 -1.02 6.32 -0.57
N GLY A 49 0.28 6.61 -0.57
CA GLY A 49 1.02 7.01 -1.76
C GLY A 49 0.92 5.95 -2.87
N LEU A 50 1.17 4.68 -2.52
CA LEU A 50 1.08 3.56 -3.45
C LEU A 50 -0.33 3.35 -4.01
N MET A 51 -1.37 3.53 -3.19
CA MET A 51 -2.74 3.46 -3.66
C MET A 51 -3.09 4.57 -4.64
N ARG A 52 -2.62 5.80 -4.38
CA ARG A 52 -2.80 6.94 -5.31
C ARG A 52 -2.05 6.73 -6.62
N GLN A 53 -0.95 5.98 -6.60
CA GLN A 53 -0.21 5.57 -7.79
C GLN A 53 -0.83 4.36 -8.51
N GLY A 54 -1.88 3.73 -7.96
CA GLY A 54 -2.47 2.52 -8.53
C GLY A 54 -1.63 1.26 -8.33
N ARG A 55 -0.58 1.31 -7.50
CA ARG A 55 0.31 0.17 -7.23
C ARG A 55 -0.17 -0.71 -6.09
N LEU A 56 -1.11 -0.22 -5.28
CA LEU A 56 -1.66 -0.93 -4.12
C LEU A 56 -3.15 -0.68 -3.99
N THR A 57 -3.92 -1.67 -3.51
CA THR A 57 -5.32 -1.46 -3.14
C THR A 57 -5.54 -1.70 -1.66
N ILE A 58 -6.10 -0.70 -0.99
CA ILE A 58 -6.49 -0.79 0.42
C ILE A 58 -7.98 -1.13 0.49
N THR A 59 -8.29 -2.22 1.18
CA THR A 59 -9.67 -2.66 1.39
C THR A 59 -10.01 -2.73 2.88
N LYS A 60 -11.27 -2.46 3.20
CA LYS A 60 -11.86 -2.64 4.52
C LYS A 60 -13.19 -3.34 4.37
N LYS A 61 -13.36 -4.47 5.08
CA LYS A 61 -14.59 -5.27 5.04
C LYS A 61 -15.02 -5.64 3.60
N GLY A 62 -14.05 -5.89 2.72
CA GLY A 62 -14.27 -6.28 1.32
C GLY A 62 -14.50 -5.12 0.33
N LYS A 63 -14.54 -3.87 0.79
CA LYS A 63 -14.67 -2.69 -0.09
C LYS A 63 -13.37 -1.90 -0.13
N ALA A 64 -13.03 -1.33 -1.29
CA ALA A 64 -11.95 -0.35 -1.38
C ALA A 64 -12.24 0.80 -0.41
N VAL A 65 -11.26 1.16 0.41
CA VAL A 65 -11.41 2.23 1.40
C VAL A 65 -10.80 3.50 0.86
N ASP A 66 -11.49 4.62 1.05
CA ASP A 66 -10.95 5.92 0.71
C ASP A 66 -9.64 6.20 1.45
N PRO A 67 -8.70 6.91 0.81
CA PRO A 67 -7.45 7.31 1.45
C PRO A 67 -7.68 8.17 2.71
N ASN A 68 -8.79 8.91 2.78
CA ASN A 68 -9.19 9.67 3.97
C ASN A 68 -9.87 8.81 5.05
N ALA A 69 -10.37 7.62 4.71
CA ALA A 69 -11.01 6.68 5.63
C ALA A 69 -10.04 5.60 6.16
N PHE A 70 -8.73 5.86 6.06
CA PHE A 70 -7.63 4.98 6.46
C PHE A 70 -7.49 4.87 8.01
N LYS A 71 -8.55 4.47 8.69
CA LYS A 71 -8.58 4.25 10.14
C LYS A 71 -9.15 2.87 10.48
N GLY A 72 -8.53 2.24 11.48
CA GLY A 72 -8.91 0.92 11.99
C GLY A 72 -8.28 -0.25 11.22
N ILE A 73 -8.94 -1.40 11.32
CA ILE A 73 -8.52 -2.65 10.65
C ILE A 73 -8.75 -2.50 9.15
N ILE A 74 -7.64 -2.49 8.41
CA ILE A 74 -7.60 -2.41 6.96
C ILE A 74 -6.70 -3.53 6.43
N ARG A 75 -6.90 -3.87 5.17
CA ARG A 75 -6.14 -4.91 4.47
C ARG A 75 -5.54 -4.33 3.20
N LEU A 76 -4.25 -4.54 3.03
CA LEU A 76 -3.48 -4.14 1.86
C LEU A 76 -3.44 -5.34 0.92
N ARG A 77 -3.84 -5.18 -0.33
CA ARG A 77 -3.71 -6.23 -1.34
C ARG A 77 -3.10 -5.66 -2.61
N LEU A 78 -2.62 -6.54 -3.46
CA LEU A 78 -2.27 -6.17 -4.82
C LEU A 78 -3.53 -5.68 -5.57
N PRO A 79 -3.42 -4.57 -6.31
CA PRO A 79 -4.50 -4.09 -7.16
C PRO A 79 -4.73 -5.12 -8.28
N THR A 80 -5.97 -5.19 -8.76
CA THR A 80 -6.23 -5.88 -10.02
C THR A 80 -5.79 -5.00 -11.20
N GLU A 81 -5.52 -5.58 -12.36
CA GLU A 81 -5.16 -4.81 -13.57
C GLU A 81 -6.20 -3.72 -13.88
N ALA A 82 -7.49 -4.02 -13.69
CA ALA A 82 -8.57 -3.05 -13.85
C ALA A 82 -8.49 -1.87 -12.85
N GLU A 83 -8.15 -2.14 -11.59
CA GLU A 83 -7.98 -1.09 -10.57
C GLU A 83 -6.72 -0.27 -10.80
N THR A 84 -5.62 -0.90 -11.20
CA THR A 84 -4.38 -0.21 -11.61
C THR A 84 -4.65 0.70 -12.81
N ALA A 85 -5.35 0.19 -13.83
CA ALA A 85 -5.72 0.96 -15.01
C ALA A 85 -6.65 2.14 -14.66
N ALA A 86 -7.65 1.93 -13.79
CA ALA A 86 -8.54 2.99 -13.33
C ALA A 86 -7.80 4.08 -12.54
N ALA A 87 -6.85 3.69 -11.68
CA ALA A 87 -6.02 4.63 -10.93
C ALA A 87 -5.05 5.42 -11.83
N LEU A 88 -4.44 4.76 -12.82
CA LEU A 88 -3.63 5.42 -13.85
C LEU A 88 -4.47 6.39 -14.71
N ALA A 89 -5.68 5.98 -15.11
CA ALA A 89 -6.58 6.81 -15.91
C ALA A 89 -7.11 8.03 -15.13
N ALA A 90 -7.23 7.93 -13.80
CA ALA A 90 -7.64 9.02 -12.93
C ALA A 90 -6.51 10.02 -12.60
N ARG A 91 -5.25 9.71 -12.96
CA ARG A 91 -4.15 10.68 -12.83
C ARG A 91 -4.28 11.71 -13.96
N PRO A 92 -4.29 13.03 -13.66
CA PRO A 92 -3.90 14.00 -14.68
C PRO A 92 -2.47 13.68 -15.15
N PRO A 93 -2.12 13.94 -16.42
CA PRO A 93 -0.81 13.60 -16.98
C PRO A 93 0.27 14.44 -16.31
N ALA A 94 0.80 13.94 -15.20
CA ALA A 94 1.94 14.52 -14.51
C ALA A 94 3.09 13.53 -14.61
N SER A 95 3.96 13.86 -15.57
CA SER A 95 5.36 13.53 -15.74
C SER A 95 5.83 12.14 -15.31
N GLU A 96 6.02 11.30 -16.32
CA GLU A 96 7.31 10.62 -16.50
C GLU A 96 8.44 11.58 -16.11
N ASN A 97 9.23 11.17 -15.11
CA ASN A 97 10.53 11.70 -14.62
C ASN A 97 10.48 11.87 -13.09
N ASP A 98 11.15 10.97 -12.36
CA ASP A 98 12.42 11.28 -11.66
C ASP A 98 12.90 10.09 -10.79
N ASP A 99 14.24 9.91 -10.76
CA ASP A 99 15.08 9.15 -9.80
C ASP A 99 15.27 7.62 -10.06
N ASP A 100 16.43 7.05 -10.43
CA ASP A 100 17.85 7.47 -10.61
C ASP A 100 18.56 6.38 -11.45
#